data_AF-A0A8H7MLA1-F1
#
_entry.id   AF-A0A8H7MLA1-F1
#
_cell.length_a   1.000
_cell.length_b   1.000
_cell.length_c   1.000
_cell.angle_alpha   90.00
_cell.angle_beta   90.00
_cell.angle_gamma   90.00
#
_symmetry.space_group_name_H-M   'P 1'
#
loop_
_entity.id
_entity.type
_entity.pdbx_description
1 polymer ?
#
loop_
_entity_poly.entity_id
_entity_poly.type
_entity_poly.pdbx_seq_one_letter_code
_entity_poly.pdbx_strand_id
1 'polypeptide(L)'
;MNSSSRIPPLLQPYVQLPRDDSLLLLTSTLGASANWLLIRFLCDALSNNTHNGGADEGHNVVLVSWMRDYEFWKQEARKGAGLDLERLKREKKFAFVDGLSGLVMGDVKDAQIQQQQMQGQPISPRSQAQSAAQRTSPMLPVRGPQGRIVPARGPPAPSTTALSVTPPSNTSSQTTPGHHTLTSLDLAHLKSVLTTAISSLTSAPQRKTLLILDTPDLPLALTSTSPSAFTSLILQFHNTPTVSHILTHLHADTPLLTPSAPPQPLETAQYNFLTKVAHMSRRVIGTRVLDTGVARDVSGVVRVTEQRVGWSDLGLEGEDAKMDADDSGKGKEFLYQVKGDGSVKVFERGAGGEG
;
A
#
# COMPACT_ATOMS: atom_id res chain seq x y z
N MET A 1 -2.58 27.35 7.68
CA MET A 1 -1.51 26.90 6.78
C MET A 1 -2.18 26.31 5.56
N ASN A 2 -2.07 26.97 4.40
CA ASN A 2 -2.78 26.55 3.20
C ASN A 2 -2.18 25.24 2.66
N SER A 3 -3.04 24.26 2.39
CA SER A 3 -2.77 22.97 1.73
C SER A 3 -1.93 23.13 0.45
N SER A 4 -2.16 24.22 -0.28
CA SER A 4 -1.43 24.62 -1.50
C SER A 4 0.09 24.75 -1.33
N SER A 5 0.62 24.95 -0.12
CA SER A 5 2.08 25.03 0.11
C SER A 5 2.78 23.67 0.17
N ARG A 6 2.05 22.56 0.31
CA ARG A 6 2.60 21.20 0.49
C ARG A 6 2.53 20.36 -0.78
N ILE A 7 1.58 20.66 -1.66
CA ILE A 7 1.40 19.98 -2.94
C ILE A 7 2.04 20.85 -4.03
N PRO A 8 2.97 20.31 -4.84
CA PRO A 8 3.56 21.06 -5.95
C PRO A 8 2.49 21.61 -6.90
N PRO A 9 2.53 22.89 -7.32
CA PRO A 9 1.46 23.51 -8.11
C PRO A 9 1.12 22.77 -9.40
N LEU A 10 2.13 22.28 -10.13
CA LEU A 10 1.94 21.47 -11.35
C LEU A 10 1.20 20.16 -11.11
N LEU A 11 1.25 19.66 -9.87
CA LEU A 11 0.65 18.39 -9.47
C LEU A 11 -0.72 18.57 -8.80
N GLN A 12 -1.03 19.76 -8.30
CA GLN A 12 -2.27 20.06 -7.57
C GLN A 12 -3.54 19.60 -8.32
N PRO A 13 -3.72 19.86 -9.63
CA PRO A 13 -4.91 19.41 -10.36
C PRO A 13 -5.06 17.89 -10.44
N TYR A 14 -3.94 17.15 -10.33
CA TYR A 14 -3.87 15.71 -10.49
C TYR A 14 -3.96 14.94 -9.17
N VAL A 15 -3.70 15.61 -8.04
CA VAL A 15 -3.90 15.06 -6.70
C VAL A 15 -5.30 15.33 -6.19
N GLN A 16 -5.93 16.42 -6.65
CA GLN A 16 -7.32 16.71 -6.31
C GLN A 16 -8.24 15.60 -6.84
N LEU A 17 -9.10 15.09 -5.95
CA LEU A 17 -10.10 14.08 -6.30
C LEU A 17 -11.09 14.65 -7.33
N PRO A 18 -11.47 13.87 -8.37
CA PRO A 18 -12.53 14.25 -9.29
C PRO A 18 -13.86 14.57 -8.59
N ARG A 19 -14.73 15.31 -9.28
CA ARG A 19 -16.08 15.62 -8.76
C ARG A 19 -16.97 14.39 -8.68
N ASP A 20 -16.82 13.49 -9.64
CA ASP A 20 -17.59 12.25 -9.72
C ASP A 20 -16.88 11.14 -8.93
N ASP A 21 -17.67 10.31 -8.24
CA ASP A 21 -17.17 9.13 -7.52
C ASP A 21 -16.36 8.25 -8.49
N SER A 22 -15.07 8.03 -8.21
CA SER A 22 -14.15 7.45 -9.20
C SER A 22 -13.07 6.56 -8.61
N LEU A 23 -12.57 5.65 -9.47
CA LEU A 23 -11.42 4.82 -9.20
C LEU A 23 -10.16 5.51 -9.73
N LEU A 24 -9.11 5.52 -8.92
CA LEU A 24 -7.82 6.11 -9.25
C LEU A 24 -6.74 5.03 -9.10
N LEU A 25 -5.78 5.03 -10.02
CA LEU A 25 -4.64 4.13 -10.00
C LEU A 25 -3.36 4.94 -9.84
N LEU A 26 -2.55 4.53 -8.88
CA LEU A 26 -1.19 4.97 -8.70
C LEU A 26 -0.25 3.79 -9.03
N THR A 27 0.71 4.01 -9.91
CA THR A 27 1.74 3.02 -10.20
C THR A 27 3.13 3.50 -9.77
N SER A 28 3.95 2.56 -9.31
CA SER A 28 5.34 2.79 -8.96
C SER A 28 6.23 1.70 -9.52
N THR A 29 7.53 1.95 -9.52
CA THR A 29 8.56 0.94 -9.81
C THR A 29 9.48 0.82 -8.61
N LEU A 30 10.23 -0.27 -8.51
CA LEU A 30 11.17 -0.49 -7.41
C LEU A 30 12.14 0.69 -7.22
N GLY A 31 12.58 1.30 -8.32
CA GLY A 31 13.49 2.45 -8.30
C GLY A 31 12.81 3.82 -8.08
N ALA A 32 11.48 3.90 -8.14
CA ALA A 32 10.73 5.15 -8.01
C ALA A 32 9.45 4.92 -7.19
N SER A 33 9.53 5.17 -5.88
CA SER A 33 8.42 4.98 -4.95
C SER A 33 7.32 6.04 -5.09
N ALA A 34 6.07 5.61 -4.95
CA ALA A 34 4.90 6.47 -4.97
C ALA A 34 4.44 6.98 -3.58
N ASN A 35 5.16 6.68 -2.49
CA ASN A 35 4.75 7.07 -1.14
C ASN A 35 4.56 8.57 -0.97
N TRP A 36 5.49 9.37 -1.51
CA TRP A 36 5.42 10.83 -1.43
C TRP A 36 4.13 11.36 -2.06
N LEU A 37 3.63 10.69 -3.10
CA LEU A 37 2.42 11.03 -3.82
C LEU A 37 1.17 10.59 -3.04
N LEU A 38 1.19 9.40 -2.42
CA LEU A 38 0.17 8.97 -1.46
C LEU A 38 0.02 9.98 -0.31
N ILE A 39 1.13 10.50 0.22
CA ILE A 39 1.10 11.57 1.23
C ILE A 39 0.43 12.85 0.70
N ARG A 40 0.55 13.17 -0.59
CA ARG A 40 -0.14 14.33 -1.18
C ARG A 40 -1.63 14.08 -1.36
N PHE A 41 -2.05 12.88 -1.74
CA PHE A 41 -3.45 12.48 -1.72
C PHE A 41 -4.04 12.55 -0.30
N LEU A 42 -3.31 12.07 0.70
CA LEU A 42 -3.70 12.23 2.11
C LEU A 42 -3.84 13.71 2.48
N CYS A 43 -2.87 14.54 2.09
CA CYS A 43 -2.87 15.97 2.35
C CYS A 43 -4.10 16.65 1.76
N ASP A 44 -4.41 16.41 0.49
CA ASP A 44 -5.54 17.02 -0.19
C ASP A 44 -6.87 16.54 0.41
N ALA A 45 -7.04 15.22 0.54
CA ALA A 45 -8.25 14.61 1.07
C ALA A 45 -8.56 15.05 2.52
N LEU A 46 -7.55 15.09 3.39
CA LEU A 46 -7.73 15.43 4.81
C LEU A 46 -7.70 16.94 5.07
N SER A 47 -7.37 17.77 4.07
CA SER A 47 -7.44 19.22 4.18
C SER A 47 -8.89 19.69 4.21
N ASN A 48 -9.18 20.65 5.08
CA ASN A 48 -10.43 21.41 5.01
C ASN A 48 -10.21 22.55 4.01
N ASN A 49 -10.42 22.31 2.72
CA ASN A 49 -10.31 23.35 1.69
C ASN A 49 -11.56 24.25 1.75
N THR A 50 -11.57 25.22 2.67
CA THR A 50 -12.59 26.28 2.73
C THR A 50 -12.38 27.38 1.67
N HIS A 51 -11.44 27.19 0.75
CA HIS A 51 -10.90 28.28 -0.07
C HIS A 51 -11.76 28.67 -1.29
N ASN A 52 -12.83 27.93 -1.59
CA ASN A 52 -13.61 28.10 -2.83
C ASN A 52 -15.09 28.43 -2.63
N GLY A 53 -15.48 29.02 -1.50
CA GLY A 53 -16.84 29.56 -1.27
C GLY A 53 -18.00 28.54 -1.36
N GLY A 54 -17.68 27.27 -1.62
CA GLY A 54 -18.59 26.13 -1.64
C GLY A 54 -18.24 25.18 -0.50
N ALA A 55 -19.28 24.63 0.11
CA ALA A 55 -19.23 23.74 1.25
C ALA A 55 -18.69 22.33 0.92
N ASP A 56 -17.61 22.20 0.15
CA ASP A 56 -16.93 20.91 0.00
C ASP A 56 -15.98 20.72 1.18
N GLU A 57 -16.52 20.13 2.25
CA GLU A 57 -15.69 19.54 3.30
C GLU A 57 -14.78 18.47 2.67
N GLY A 58 -13.54 18.34 3.14
CA GLY A 58 -12.62 17.30 2.65
C GLY A 58 -13.16 15.88 2.83
N HIS A 59 -12.36 14.87 2.53
CA HIS A 59 -12.75 13.47 2.66
C HIS A 59 -12.31 12.88 4.01
N ASN A 60 -13.05 11.88 4.50
CA ASN A 60 -12.46 10.94 5.45
C ASN A 60 -11.55 9.99 4.68
N VAL A 61 -10.57 9.38 5.35
CA VAL A 61 -9.65 8.46 4.69
C VAL A 61 -9.53 7.15 5.45
N VAL A 62 -9.65 6.03 4.72
CA VAL A 62 -9.20 4.71 5.17
C VAL A 62 -7.96 4.35 4.38
N LEU A 63 -6.82 4.19 5.05
CA LEU A 63 -5.58 3.71 4.43
C LEU A 63 -5.33 2.26 4.84
N VAL A 64 -5.32 1.37 3.85
CA VAL A 64 -4.87 -0.01 4.00
C VAL A 64 -3.47 -0.12 3.41
N SER A 65 -2.52 -0.69 4.14
CA SER A 65 -1.17 -0.93 3.62
C SER A 65 -0.71 -2.34 3.94
N TRP A 66 -0.20 -3.03 2.92
CA TRP A 66 0.33 -4.40 3.03
C TRP A 66 1.86 -4.44 3.10
N MET A 67 2.54 -3.32 2.89
CA MET A 67 4.01 -3.25 2.88
C MET A 67 4.60 -2.31 3.93
N ARG A 68 3.79 -1.47 4.59
CA ARG A 68 4.25 -0.46 5.54
C ARG A 68 3.36 -0.45 6.77
N ASP A 69 3.97 -0.28 7.94
CA ASP A 69 3.24 -0.13 9.19
C ASP A 69 2.69 1.29 9.38
N TYR A 70 1.89 1.47 10.44
CA TYR A 70 1.30 2.76 10.76
C TYR A 70 2.36 3.82 11.12
N GLU A 71 3.46 3.42 11.76
CA GLU A 71 4.50 4.33 12.21
C GLU A 71 5.22 4.97 11.03
N PHE A 72 5.50 4.20 9.98
CA PHE A 72 5.99 4.70 8.70
C PHE A 72 5.08 5.79 8.14
N TRP A 73 3.78 5.50 8.00
CA TRP A 73 2.82 6.46 7.45
C TRP A 73 2.66 7.71 8.31
N LYS A 74 2.70 7.57 9.64
CA LYS A 74 2.66 8.70 10.58
C LYS A 74 3.86 9.62 10.39
N GLN A 75 5.06 9.05 10.30
CA GLN A 75 6.30 9.82 10.11
C GLN A 75 6.33 10.51 8.74
N GLU A 76 6.01 9.80 7.67
CA GLU A 76 6.01 10.35 6.31
C GLU A 76 4.93 11.41 6.10
N ALA A 77 3.73 11.24 6.68
CA ALA A 77 2.67 12.24 6.63
C ALA A 77 3.03 13.51 7.41
N ARG A 78 3.66 13.38 8.58
CA ARG A 78 4.14 14.51 9.38
C ARG A 78 5.24 15.27 8.65
N LYS A 79 6.19 14.54 8.06
CA LYS A 79 7.35 15.09 7.36
C LYS A 79 6.96 15.74 6.02
N GLY A 80 6.22 15.04 5.18
CA GLY A 80 5.90 15.47 3.81
C GLY A 80 4.71 16.42 3.70
N ALA A 81 3.72 16.30 4.59
CA ALA A 81 2.49 17.09 4.52
C ALA A 81 2.19 17.89 5.80
N GLY A 82 2.93 17.68 6.89
CA GLY A 82 2.62 18.30 8.18
C GLY A 82 1.32 17.75 8.80
N LEU A 83 0.88 16.56 8.40
CA LEU A 83 -0.33 15.94 8.92
C LEU A 83 -0.05 15.23 10.24
N ASP A 84 -0.92 15.47 11.22
CA ASP A 84 -0.97 14.72 12.47
C ASP A 84 -2.02 13.60 12.35
N LEU A 85 -1.58 12.42 11.93
CA LEU A 85 -2.48 11.26 11.78
C LEU A 85 -3.06 10.79 13.12
N GLU A 86 -2.39 11.00 14.25
CA GLU A 86 -2.92 10.61 15.57
C GLU A 86 -4.09 11.50 15.96
N ARG A 87 -3.97 12.82 15.73
CA ARG A 87 -5.08 13.75 15.90
C ARG A 87 -6.25 13.39 14.97
N LEU A 88 -5.98 13.12 13.69
CA LEU A 88 -7.01 12.80 12.71
C LEU A 88 -7.75 11.47 13.00
N LYS A 89 -7.07 10.49 13.60
CA LYS A 89 -7.71 9.27 14.13
C LYS A 89 -8.66 9.57 15.28
N ARG A 90 -8.21 10.39 16.24
CA ARG A 90 -9.05 10.82 17.37
C ARG A 90 -10.26 11.62 16.93
N GLU A 91 -10.12 12.42 15.88
CA GLU A 91 -11.23 13.13 15.21
C GLU A 91 -12.09 12.22 14.31
N LYS A 92 -11.76 10.92 14.20
CA LYS A 92 -12.44 9.94 13.35
C LYS A 92 -12.51 10.37 11.87
N LYS A 93 -11.51 11.11 11.40
CA LYS A 93 -11.35 11.49 9.97
C LYS A 93 -10.42 10.55 9.22
N PHE A 94 -9.58 9.81 9.94
CA PHE A 94 -8.63 8.88 9.39
C PHE A 94 -8.70 7.54 10.12
N ALA A 95 -8.68 6.44 9.38
CA ALA A 95 -8.52 5.10 9.91
C ALA A 95 -7.39 4.38 9.15
N PHE A 96 -6.60 3.59 9.89
CA PHE A 96 -5.54 2.77 9.32
C PHE A 96 -5.89 1.30 9.45
N VAL A 97 -5.65 0.54 8.39
CA VAL A 97 -5.76 -0.92 8.37
C VAL A 97 -4.38 -1.50 8.08
N ASP A 98 -3.80 -2.15 9.09
CA ASP A 98 -2.52 -2.84 9.00
C ASP A 98 -2.70 -4.20 8.32
N GLY A 99 -2.19 -4.31 7.10
CA GLY A 99 -2.14 -5.55 6.33
C GLY A 99 -0.79 -6.27 6.38
N LEU A 100 0.17 -5.80 7.18
CA LEU A 100 1.52 -6.34 7.25
C LEU A 100 1.72 -7.13 8.56
N SER A 101 1.57 -6.47 9.70
CA SER A 101 2.06 -7.00 10.99
C SER A 101 1.31 -8.26 11.42
N GLY A 102 -0.02 -8.19 11.44
CA GLY A 102 -0.87 -9.31 11.87
C GLY A 102 -0.92 -10.49 10.90
N LEU A 103 -0.56 -10.27 9.62
CA LEU A 103 -0.58 -11.31 8.59
C LEU A 103 0.74 -12.05 8.46
N VAL A 104 1.86 -11.34 8.56
CA VAL A 104 3.19 -11.88 8.18
C VAL A 104 4.16 -11.90 9.36
N MET A 105 4.09 -10.93 10.26
CA MET A 105 5.08 -10.78 11.34
C MET A 105 4.66 -11.49 12.64
N GLY A 106 3.42 -12.00 12.72
CA GLY A 106 2.83 -12.49 13.96
C GLY A 106 2.53 -11.35 14.93
N ASP A 107 1.75 -11.63 15.97
CA ASP A 107 1.47 -10.61 17.00
C ASP A 107 2.79 -10.35 17.76
N VAL A 108 3.46 -9.22 17.49
CA VAL A 108 4.76 -8.84 18.08
C VAL A 108 4.71 -8.81 19.62
N LYS A 109 3.51 -8.85 20.21
CA LYS A 109 3.29 -8.99 21.64
C LYS A 109 3.88 -10.27 22.24
N ASP A 110 3.98 -11.37 21.50
CA ASP A 110 4.57 -12.61 22.01
C ASP A 110 6.10 -12.55 22.11
N ALA A 111 6.75 -11.74 21.27
CA ALA A 111 8.21 -11.60 21.27
C ALA A 111 8.74 -10.83 22.49
N GLN A 112 7.96 -9.89 23.04
CA GLN A 112 8.37 -9.14 24.24
C GLN A 112 8.09 -9.89 25.55
N ILE A 113 7.05 -10.73 25.61
CA ILE A 113 6.75 -11.55 26.79
C ILE A 113 7.85 -12.61 27.02
N GLN A 114 8.44 -13.13 25.94
CA GLN A 114 9.49 -14.15 26.04
C GLN A 114 10.85 -13.58 26.49
N GLN A 115 11.13 -12.28 26.28
CA GLN A 115 12.34 -11.63 26.82
C GLN A 115 12.22 -11.27 28.31
N GLN A 116 11.02 -10.98 28.81
CA GLN A 116 10.81 -10.71 30.25
C GLN A 116 10.81 -11.99 31.10
N GLN A 117 10.44 -13.16 30.55
CA GLN A 117 10.49 -14.42 31.29
C GLN A 117 11.90 -15.02 31.43
N MET A 118 12.91 -14.56 30.67
CA MET A 118 14.30 -15.03 30.81
C MET A 118 15.14 -14.28 31.85
N GLN A 119 14.63 -13.20 32.48
CA GLN A 119 15.38 -12.41 33.48
C GLN A 119 15.02 -12.72 34.95
N GLY A 120 14.27 -13.80 35.21
CA GLY A 120 13.67 -14.07 36.52
C GLY A 120 14.17 -15.29 37.30
N GLN A 121 15.39 -15.82 37.08
CA GLN A 121 15.92 -16.90 37.93
C GLN A 121 17.16 -16.50 38.74
N PRO A 122 17.14 -16.66 40.09
CA PRO A 122 18.29 -16.37 40.94
C PRO A 122 19.36 -17.47 40.86
N ILE A 123 20.61 -17.01 40.75
CA ILE A 123 21.84 -17.82 40.69
C ILE A 123 22.15 -18.41 42.07
N SER A 124 22.44 -19.72 42.15
CA SER A 124 23.05 -20.36 43.33
C SER A 124 24.50 -20.81 43.02
N PRO A 125 25.43 -20.85 43.99
CA PRO A 125 26.86 -20.93 43.70
C PRO A 125 27.45 -22.37 43.71
N ARG A 126 28.27 -22.62 42.67
CA ARG A 126 29.59 -23.30 42.60
C ARG A 126 29.80 -24.73 43.16
N SER A 127 30.37 -25.60 42.31
CA SER A 127 31.60 -26.38 42.63
C SER A 127 32.36 -26.80 41.36
N GLN A 128 33.67 -26.88 41.48
CA GLN A 128 34.70 -26.95 40.42
C GLN A 128 35.02 -28.38 39.96
N ALA A 129 35.39 -28.55 38.68
CA ALA A 129 36.49 -29.40 38.19
C ALA A 129 36.75 -29.03 36.71
N GLN A 130 37.86 -28.36 36.37
CA GLN A 130 39.04 -28.92 35.70
C GLN A 130 38.66 -29.83 34.50
N SER A 131 39.04 -29.59 33.23
CA SER A 131 40.40 -29.40 32.74
C SER A 131 40.42 -29.05 31.23
N ALA A 132 41.42 -28.27 30.84
CA ALA A 132 42.26 -28.36 29.63
C ALA A 132 41.70 -28.18 28.20
N ALA A 133 42.56 -27.53 27.40
CA ALA A 133 42.36 -26.98 26.06
C ALA A 133 42.89 -27.90 24.95
N GLN A 134 42.32 -27.80 23.74
CA GLN A 134 42.97 -28.02 22.42
C GLN A 134 41.93 -27.75 21.31
N ARG A 135 42.05 -26.63 20.56
CA ARG A 135 42.75 -26.42 19.27
C ARG A 135 42.08 -27.05 18.02
N THR A 136 41.85 -26.13 17.06
CA THR A 136 41.92 -26.23 15.59
C THR A 136 40.84 -26.98 14.79
N SER A 137 40.10 -26.21 13.99
CA SER A 137 39.44 -26.54 12.70
C SER A 137 40.45 -27.10 11.65
N PRO A 138 40.09 -27.47 10.40
CA PRO A 138 38.79 -27.48 9.70
C PRO A 138 38.53 -28.79 8.87
N MET A 139 37.45 -28.85 8.08
CA MET A 139 37.42 -29.26 6.65
C MET A 139 36.08 -29.90 6.21
N LEU A 140 35.62 -29.45 5.03
CA LEU A 140 34.51 -29.96 4.22
C LEU A 140 34.88 -31.27 3.49
N PRO A 141 33.88 -32.05 3.06
CA PRO A 141 33.87 -32.60 1.68
C PRO A 141 32.49 -32.41 1.03
N VAL A 142 32.30 -31.85 -0.18
CA VAL A 142 32.66 -32.26 -1.55
C VAL A 142 32.11 -33.63 -2.01
N ARG A 143 31.34 -33.56 -3.10
CA ARG A 143 30.51 -34.55 -3.83
C ARG A 143 31.21 -35.85 -4.27
N GLY A 144 30.42 -36.94 -4.34
CA GLY A 144 30.61 -38.10 -5.22
C GLY A 144 29.26 -38.74 -5.63
N PRO A 145 29.15 -39.49 -6.76
CA PRO A 145 27.90 -39.63 -7.53
C PRO A 145 27.20 -41.01 -7.49
N GLN A 146 26.24 -41.18 -8.42
CA GLN A 146 25.02 -41.99 -8.45
C GLN A 146 25.15 -43.53 -8.54
N GLY A 147 24.12 -44.23 -8.04
CA GLY A 147 23.73 -45.55 -8.56
C GLY A 147 22.90 -46.46 -7.64
N ARG A 148 21.68 -46.81 -8.10
CA ARG A 148 20.87 -48.03 -7.82
C ARG A 148 19.63 -47.92 -6.91
N ILE A 149 18.58 -48.61 -7.37
CA ILE A 149 17.14 -48.48 -7.10
C ILE A 149 16.65 -49.67 -6.25
N VAL A 150 15.42 -49.53 -5.72
CA VAL A 150 14.36 -50.50 -5.33
C VAL A 150 14.19 -50.89 -3.82
N PRO A 151 12.98 -51.30 -3.34
CA PRO A 151 12.18 -50.53 -2.37
C PRO A 151 11.77 -51.35 -1.10
N ALA A 152 11.14 -50.72 -0.10
CA ALA A 152 10.41 -51.49 0.92
C ALA A 152 9.23 -50.70 1.55
N ARG A 153 8.10 -51.39 1.58
CA ARG A 153 6.76 -51.08 2.12
C ARG A 153 6.75 -51.30 3.65
N GLY A 154 5.93 -50.54 4.40
CA GLY A 154 5.80 -50.50 5.89
C GLY A 154 5.31 -51.79 6.57
N PRO A 155 4.67 -51.83 7.78
CA PRO A 155 3.96 -50.79 8.58
C PRO A 155 4.29 -50.93 10.12
N PRO A 156 3.43 -50.63 11.15
CA PRO A 156 2.19 -49.85 11.28
C PRO A 156 2.17 -48.79 12.43
N ALA A 157 1.07 -48.04 12.51
CA ALA A 157 0.72 -47.11 13.58
C ALA A 157 0.16 -47.82 14.84
N PRO A 158 0.16 -47.13 15.99
CA PRO A 158 -0.93 -47.25 16.96
C PRO A 158 -1.58 -45.90 17.33
N SER A 159 -2.88 -45.99 17.56
CA SER A 159 -3.84 -45.01 18.04
C SER A 159 -3.66 -44.62 19.51
N THR A 160 -3.96 -43.37 19.88
CA THR A 160 -4.47 -43.02 21.23
C THR A 160 -5.27 -41.72 21.21
N THR A 161 -6.57 -41.87 21.46
CA THR A 161 -7.46 -41.17 22.40
C THR A 161 -7.26 -39.69 22.75
N ALA A 162 -8.39 -38.97 22.67
CA ALA A 162 -8.60 -37.58 22.97
C ALA A 162 -8.29 -37.14 24.41
N LEU A 163 -7.74 -35.93 24.54
CA LEU A 163 -8.03 -35.02 25.64
C LEU A 163 -8.31 -33.63 25.07
N SER A 164 -9.58 -33.25 25.17
CA SER A 164 -10.11 -31.92 24.93
C SER A 164 -9.47 -30.90 25.88
N VAL A 165 -8.65 -30.01 25.33
CA VAL A 165 -8.23 -28.77 26.00
C VAL A 165 -8.94 -27.62 25.28
N THR A 166 -10.01 -27.14 25.90
CA THR A 166 -10.61 -25.83 25.62
C THR A 166 -9.52 -24.76 25.65
N PRO A 167 -9.29 -24.01 24.56
CA PRO A 167 -8.49 -22.80 24.66
C PRO A 167 -9.30 -21.74 25.43
N PRO A 168 -8.71 -21.05 26.43
CA PRO A 168 -9.37 -19.93 27.07
C PRO A 168 -9.65 -18.85 26.03
N SER A 169 -10.91 -18.47 25.96
CA SER A 169 -11.42 -17.29 25.29
C SER A 169 -10.80 -16.01 25.86
N ASN A 170 -10.71 -15.01 25.00
CA ASN A 170 -10.40 -13.59 25.26
C ASN A 170 -8.93 -13.17 25.21
N THR A 171 -8.34 -13.19 24.01
CA THR A 171 -7.33 -12.20 23.64
C THR A 171 -8.07 -10.99 23.07
N SER A 172 -8.36 -10.01 23.92
CA SER A 172 -8.82 -8.70 23.46
C SER A 172 -7.62 -8.03 22.78
N SER A 173 -7.59 -8.07 21.44
CA SER A 173 -6.76 -7.17 20.66
C SER A 173 -7.12 -5.75 21.11
N GLN A 174 -6.15 -5.05 21.70
CA GLN A 174 -6.32 -3.65 22.10
C GLN A 174 -6.60 -2.85 20.83
N THR A 175 -7.88 -2.62 20.53
CA THR A 175 -8.32 -1.83 19.38
C THR A 175 -8.07 -0.37 19.72
N THR A 176 -6.87 0.14 19.42
CA THR A 176 -6.67 1.59 19.38
C THR A 176 -7.68 2.19 18.40
N PRO A 177 -8.51 3.17 18.80
CA PRO A 177 -9.53 3.75 17.93
C PRO A 177 -8.95 4.20 16.57
N GLY A 178 -9.60 3.79 15.48
CA GLY A 178 -9.15 4.08 14.10
C GLY A 178 -7.92 3.30 13.64
N HIS A 179 -7.53 2.23 14.35
CA HIS A 179 -6.50 1.29 13.91
C HIS A 179 -7.08 -0.13 13.91
N HIS A 180 -6.99 -0.78 12.75
CA HIS A 180 -7.46 -2.12 12.53
C HIS A 180 -6.30 -2.96 12.00
N THR A 181 -6.30 -4.25 12.30
CA THR A 181 -5.23 -5.16 11.85
C THR A 181 -5.87 -6.35 11.16
N LEU A 182 -5.34 -6.70 10.00
CA LEU A 182 -5.71 -7.92 9.30
C LEU A 182 -4.99 -9.11 9.94
N THR A 183 -5.75 -10.15 10.29
CA THR A 183 -5.25 -11.40 10.87
C THR A 183 -5.45 -12.61 9.94
N SER A 184 -6.16 -12.40 8.83
CA SER A 184 -6.37 -13.39 7.78
C SER A 184 -6.24 -12.74 6.40
N LEU A 185 -5.65 -13.49 5.46
CA LEU A 185 -5.53 -13.11 4.05
C LEU A 185 -6.81 -13.36 3.24
N ASP A 186 -7.89 -13.82 3.88
CA ASP A 186 -9.17 -14.05 3.22
C ASP A 186 -9.86 -12.72 2.82
N LEU A 187 -10.46 -12.71 1.62
CA LEU A 187 -11.20 -11.56 1.11
C LEU A 187 -12.43 -11.22 1.96
N ALA A 188 -13.11 -12.22 2.54
CA ALA A 188 -14.25 -11.96 3.41
C ALA A 188 -13.82 -11.23 4.69
N HIS A 189 -12.66 -11.61 5.24
CA HIS A 189 -12.08 -10.93 6.38
C HIS A 189 -11.67 -9.50 6.04
N LEU A 190 -10.96 -9.28 4.92
CA LEU A 190 -10.63 -7.94 4.43
C LEU A 190 -11.87 -7.06 4.27
N LYS A 191 -12.93 -7.60 3.65
CA LYS A 191 -14.20 -6.91 3.47
C LYS A 191 -14.80 -6.49 4.81
N SER A 192 -14.83 -7.40 5.78
CA SER A 192 -15.38 -7.11 7.12
C SER A 192 -14.60 -5.99 7.80
N VAL A 193 -13.27 -6.09 7.83
CA VAL A 193 -12.40 -5.11 8.49
C VAL A 193 -12.52 -3.73 7.84
N LEU A 194 -12.54 -3.67 6.50
CA LEU A 194 -12.75 -2.42 5.76
C LEU A 194 -14.12 -1.80 6.06
N THR A 195 -15.18 -2.61 6.10
CA THR A 195 -16.53 -2.13 6.45
C THR A 195 -16.57 -1.55 7.86
N THR A 196 -15.91 -2.21 8.82
CA THR A 196 -15.77 -1.71 10.20
C THR A 196 -14.96 -0.42 10.25
N ALA A 197 -13.85 -0.33 9.51
CA ALA A 197 -13.01 0.86 9.46
C ALA A 197 -13.77 2.06 8.89
N ILE A 198 -14.49 1.88 7.77
CA ILE A 198 -15.32 2.92 7.16
C ILE A 198 -16.42 3.38 8.13
N SER A 199 -17.07 2.43 8.81
CA SER A 199 -18.16 2.72 9.75
C SER A 199 -17.67 3.39 11.05
N SER A 200 -16.37 3.32 11.36
CA SER A 200 -15.78 3.97 12.54
C SER A 200 -15.53 5.47 12.37
N LEU A 201 -15.55 5.94 11.11
CA LEU A 201 -15.30 7.33 10.74
C LEU A 201 -16.52 8.22 11.02
N THR A 202 -16.29 9.52 11.14
CA THR A 202 -17.37 10.50 11.33
C THR A 202 -18.26 10.56 10.10
N SER A 203 -19.55 10.28 10.27
CA SER A 203 -20.57 10.46 9.23
C SER A 203 -21.05 11.91 9.24
N ALA A 204 -20.33 12.79 8.53
CA ALA A 204 -20.81 14.14 8.23
C ALA A 204 -21.49 14.11 6.85
N PRO A 205 -22.64 14.79 6.67
CA PRO A 205 -23.44 14.70 5.44
C PRO A 205 -22.70 15.11 4.17
N GLN A 206 -21.57 15.84 4.28
CA GLN A 206 -20.76 16.29 3.15
C GLN A 206 -19.38 15.62 3.05
N ARG A 207 -18.95 14.80 4.04
CA ARG A 207 -17.64 14.11 3.97
C ARG A 207 -17.81 12.64 3.58
N LYS A 208 -17.63 12.35 2.30
CA LYS A 208 -17.46 10.97 1.82
C LYS A 208 -16.05 10.45 2.15
N THR A 209 -15.87 9.14 2.00
CA THR A 209 -14.62 8.43 2.30
C THR A 209 -13.79 8.18 1.05
N LEU A 210 -12.50 8.53 1.10
CA LEU A 210 -11.47 8.04 0.20
C LEU A 210 -10.87 6.76 0.79
N LEU A 211 -10.97 5.65 0.06
CA LEU A 211 -10.31 4.40 0.40
C LEU A 211 -8.98 4.30 -0.35
N ILE A 212 -7.86 4.18 0.36
CA ILE A 212 -6.54 3.99 -0.22
C ILE A 212 -6.10 2.54 0.02
N LEU A 213 -5.82 1.83 -1.07
CA LEU A 213 -5.30 0.47 -1.07
C LEU A 213 -3.83 0.52 -1.50
N ASP A 214 -2.91 0.50 -0.52
CA ASP A 214 -1.49 0.55 -0.74
C ASP A 214 -0.88 -0.85 -0.88
N THR A 215 -0.50 -1.24 -2.10
CA THR A 215 0.12 -2.53 -2.46
C THR A 215 -0.77 -3.78 -2.26
N PRO A 216 -2.03 -3.79 -2.75
CA PRO A 216 -2.88 -4.98 -2.71
C PRO A 216 -2.43 -6.09 -3.69
N ASP A 217 -1.37 -5.87 -4.47
CA ASP A 217 -0.69 -6.90 -5.23
C ASP A 217 0.04 -7.92 -4.34
N LEU A 218 0.48 -7.52 -3.14
CA LEU A 218 1.12 -8.44 -2.20
C LEU A 218 0.18 -9.55 -1.71
N PRO A 219 -1.04 -9.29 -1.18
CA PRO A 219 -1.95 -10.37 -0.80
C PRO A 219 -2.34 -11.25 -1.99
N LEU A 220 -2.43 -10.70 -3.23
CA LEU A 220 -2.65 -11.51 -4.44
C LEU A 220 -1.49 -12.48 -4.73
N ALA A 221 -0.25 -12.13 -4.36
CA ALA A 221 0.89 -13.01 -4.48
C ALA A 221 0.98 -14.05 -3.35
N LEU A 222 0.45 -13.71 -2.16
CA LEU A 222 0.49 -14.57 -0.97
C LEU A 222 -0.69 -15.55 -0.89
N THR A 223 -1.77 -15.32 -1.64
CA THR A 223 -2.95 -16.18 -1.63
C THR A 223 -3.28 -16.74 -3.01
N SER A 224 -4.18 -17.71 -3.04
CA SER A 224 -4.81 -18.18 -4.28
C SER A 224 -6.02 -17.34 -4.70
N THR A 225 -6.11 -16.07 -4.26
CA THR A 225 -7.22 -15.19 -4.60
C THR A 225 -7.15 -14.80 -6.08
N SER A 226 -8.25 -14.97 -6.80
CA SER A 226 -8.28 -14.55 -8.20
C SER A 226 -8.27 -13.00 -8.33
N PRO A 227 -7.57 -12.43 -9.33
CA PRO A 227 -7.61 -11.00 -9.62
C PRO A 227 -9.03 -10.45 -9.80
N SER A 228 -9.92 -11.27 -10.37
CA SER A 228 -11.33 -10.92 -10.58
C SER A 228 -12.11 -10.80 -9.27
N ALA A 229 -11.84 -11.66 -8.28
CA ALA A 229 -12.47 -11.58 -6.97
C ALA A 229 -12.05 -10.31 -6.22
N PHE A 230 -10.76 -9.96 -6.24
CA PHE A 230 -10.28 -8.73 -5.62
C PHE A 230 -10.83 -7.48 -6.34
N THR A 231 -10.85 -7.50 -7.67
CA THR A 231 -11.48 -6.44 -8.47
C THR A 231 -12.96 -6.28 -8.12
N SER A 232 -13.69 -7.38 -7.95
CA SER A 232 -15.10 -7.36 -7.55
C SER A 232 -15.27 -6.72 -6.16
N LEU A 233 -14.35 -6.96 -5.23
CA LEU A 233 -14.35 -6.32 -3.92
C LEU A 233 -14.14 -4.79 -4.02
N ILE A 234 -13.20 -4.33 -4.85
CA ILE A 234 -12.98 -2.90 -5.12
C ILE A 234 -14.29 -2.26 -5.62
N LEU A 235 -14.96 -2.89 -6.60
CA LEU A 235 -16.22 -2.39 -7.14
C LEU A 235 -17.36 -2.42 -6.12
N GLN A 236 -17.42 -3.42 -5.22
CA GLN A 236 -18.39 -3.46 -4.13
C GLN A 236 -18.23 -2.26 -3.19
N PHE A 237 -17.00 -1.91 -2.82
CA PHE A 237 -16.75 -0.74 -1.99
C PHE A 237 -17.03 0.57 -2.73
N HIS A 238 -16.73 0.66 -4.02
CA HIS A 238 -17.01 1.85 -4.82
C HIS A 238 -18.51 2.11 -4.96
N ASN A 239 -19.34 1.06 -5.00
CA ASN A 239 -20.80 1.17 -4.98
C ASN A 239 -21.40 1.48 -3.60
N THR A 240 -20.58 1.57 -2.55
CA THR A 240 -21.06 1.90 -1.21
C THR A 240 -21.25 3.41 -1.09
N PRO A 241 -22.44 3.93 -0.71
CA PRO A 241 -22.73 5.37 -0.73
C PRO A 241 -21.78 6.25 0.11
N THR A 242 -21.12 5.67 1.12
CA THR A 242 -20.18 6.37 2.00
C THR A 242 -18.79 6.53 1.40
N VAL A 243 -18.46 5.77 0.35
CA VAL A 243 -17.15 5.79 -0.33
C VAL A 243 -17.30 6.57 -1.63
N SER A 244 -16.55 7.65 -1.80
CA SER A 244 -16.53 8.40 -3.06
C SER A 244 -15.46 7.88 -4.01
N HIS A 245 -14.27 7.64 -3.46
CA HIS A 245 -13.08 7.39 -4.27
C HIS A 245 -12.32 6.18 -3.73
N ILE A 246 -11.73 5.42 -4.64
CA ILE A 246 -10.75 4.39 -4.29
C ILE A 246 -9.45 4.66 -5.03
N LEU A 247 -8.37 4.90 -4.29
CA LEU A 247 -7.02 5.03 -4.82
C LEU A 247 -6.28 3.72 -4.60
N THR A 248 -5.96 3.02 -5.68
CA THR A 248 -5.21 1.76 -5.63
C THR A 248 -3.77 2.03 -6.04
N HIS A 249 -2.80 1.67 -5.19
CA HIS A 249 -1.37 1.74 -5.53
C HIS A 249 -0.84 0.35 -5.87
N LEU A 250 -0.31 0.18 -7.08
CA LEU A 250 0.25 -1.09 -7.59
C LEU A 250 1.69 -0.89 -8.10
N HIS A 251 2.52 -1.92 -7.98
CA HIS A 251 3.80 -1.94 -8.68
C HIS A 251 3.60 -2.22 -10.17
N ALA A 252 4.39 -1.55 -11.00
CA ALA A 252 4.38 -1.65 -12.45
C ALA A 252 5.81 -1.83 -13.00
N ASP A 253 6.64 -2.61 -12.30
CA ASP A 253 7.94 -3.04 -12.79
C ASP A 253 7.81 -3.85 -14.09
N THR A 254 8.86 -3.83 -14.92
CA THR A 254 8.85 -4.49 -16.25
C THR A 254 8.37 -5.96 -16.21
N PRO A 255 8.79 -6.81 -15.25
CA PRO A 255 8.30 -8.20 -15.17
C PRO A 255 6.77 -8.30 -14.93
N LEU A 256 6.15 -7.27 -14.37
CA LEU A 256 4.71 -7.22 -14.09
C LEU A 256 3.91 -6.74 -15.30
N LEU A 257 4.55 -6.01 -16.21
CA LEU A 257 3.97 -5.47 -17.43
C LEU A 257 4.22 -6.37 -18.65
N THR A 258 5.28 -7.16 -18.61
CA THR A 258 5.72 -8.03 -19.72
C THR A 258 5.97 -9.44 -19.19
N PRO A 259 4.93 -10.30 -19.16
CA PRO A 259 5.06 -11.68 -18.68
C PRO A 259 6.12 -12.47 -19.45
N SER A 260 6.73 -13.48 -18.81
CA SER A 260 7.73 -14.32 -19.47
C SER A 260 7.11 -15.19 -20.58
N ALA A 261 7.96 -15.80 -21.41
CA ALA A 261 7.54 -16.80 -22.40
C ALA A 261 8.17 -18.16 -22.06
N PRO A 262 7.41 -19.14 -21.50
CA PRO A 262 5.99 -19.11 -21.17
C PRO A 262 5.66 -18.30 -19.90
N PRO A 263 4.44 -17.72 -19.77
CA PRO A 263 4.09 -16.85 -18.65
C PRO A 263 3.87 -17.65 -17.37
N GLN A 264 4.34 -17.13 -16.24
CA GLN A 264 4.08 -17.75 -14.95
C GLN A 264 2.68 -17.37 -14.43
N PRO A 265 2.03 -18.22 -13.60
CA PRO A 265 0.69 -17.92 -13.07
C PRO A 265 0.64 -16.59 -12.28
N LEU A 266 1.68 -16.31 -11.49
CA LEU A 266 1.77 -15.06 -10.72
C LEU A 266 1.89 -13.82 -11.62
N GLU A 267 2.75 -13.89 -12.64
CA GLU A 267 2.90 -12.81 -13.63
C GLU A 267 1.57 -12.54 -14.34
N THR A 268 0.88 -13.61 -14.75
CA THR A 268 -0.43 -13.51 -15.41
C THR A 268 -1.47 -12.89 -14.48
N ALA A 269 -1.50 -13.30 -13.20
CA ALA A 269 -2.43 -12.77 -12.22
C ALA A 269 -2.21 -11.27 -11.96
N GLN A 270 -0.95 -10.87 -11.77
CA GLN A 270 -0.59 -9.48 -11.50
C GLN A 270 -0.80 -8.58 -12.71
N TYR A 271 -0.42 -9.03 -13.90
CA TYR A 271 -0.69 -8.34 -15.17
C TYR A 271 -2.20 -8.12 -15.37
N ASN A 272 -3.01 -9.18 -15.19
CA ASN A 272 -4.46 -9.10 -15.32
C ASN A 272 -5.09 -8.14 -14.30
N PHE A 273 -4.59 -8.16 -13.06
CA PHE A 273 -5.08 -7.26 -12.02
C PHE A 273 -4.75 -5.80 -12.34
N LEU A 274 -3.49 -5.49 -12.63
CA LEU A 274 -3.05 -4.14 -12.97
C LEU A 274 -3.77 -3.59 -14.19
N THR A 275 -3.86 -4.39 -15.26
CA THR A 275 -4.56 -4.02 -16.50
C THR A 275 -6.04 -3.73 -16.22
N LYS A 276 -6.70 -4.57 -15.41
CA LYS A 276 -8.10 -4.37 -15.07
C LYS A 276 -8.31 -3.11 -14.23
N VAL A 277 -7.49 -2.88 -13.20
CA VAL A 277 -7.56 -1.67 -12.37
C VAL A 277 -7.28 -0.42 -13.20
N ALA A 278 -6.32 -0.47 -14.13
CA ALA A 278 -6.04 0.64 -15.05
C ALA A 278 -7.26 0.97 -15.92
N HIS A 279 -7.91 -0.03 -16.53
CA HIS A 279 -9.11 0.18 -17.35
C HIS A 279 -10.33 0.72 -16.60
N MET A 280 -10.44 0.41 -15.31
CA MET A 280 -11.54 0.92 -14.48
C MET A 280 -11.23 2.31 -13.90
N SER A 281 -9.96 2.75 -13.95
CA SER A 281 -9.53 3.98 -13.31
C SER A 281 -9.75 5.19 -14.20
N ARG A 282 -10.40 6.22 -13.64
CA ARG A 282 -10.55 7.52 -14.30
C ARG A 282 -9.21 8.22 -14.50
N ARG A 283 -8.26 7.99 -13.57
CA ARG A 283 -6.92 8.60 -13.63
C ARG A 283 -5.88 7.57 -13.24
N VAL A 284 -4.83 7.50 -14.03
CA VAL A 284 -3.63 6.71 -13.78
C VAL A 284 -2.46 7.68 -13.59
N ILE A 285 -1.82 7.62 -12.43
CA ILE A 285 -0.61 8.39 -12.15
C ILE A 285 0.52 7.40 -11.91
N GLY A 286 1.60 7.48 -12.67
CA GLY A 286 2.71 6.54 -12.58
C GLY A 286 4.02 7.24 -12.26
N THR A 287 4.81 6.66 -11.36
CA THR A 287 6.18 7.10 -11.05
C THR A 287 7.19 6.10 -11.60
N ARG A 288 8.16 6.59 -12.36
CA ARG A 288 9.23 5.80 -12.96
C ARG A 288 10.60 6.44 -12.76
N VAL A 289 11.64 5.61 -12.77
CA VAL A 289 13.02 6.10 -12.85
C VAL A 289 13.24 6.80 -14.19
N LEU A 290 14.27 7.65 -14.24
CA LEU A 290 14.69 8.25 -15.50
C LEU A 290 15.33 7.18 -16.40
N ASP A 291 14.94 7.18 -17.68
CA ASP A 291 15.53 6.28 -18.68
C ASP A 291 17.05 6.55 -18.87
N THR A 292 17.51 7.77 -18.55
CA THR A 292 18.92 8.18 -18.61
C THR A 292 19.74 7.77 -17.39
N GLY A 293 19.13 7.15 -16.37
CA GLY A 293 19.79 6.78 -15.11
C GLY A 293 19.65 7.83 -14.00
N VAL A 294 20.49 7.72 -12.97
CA VAL A 294 20.37 8.50 -11.73
C VAL A 294 20.88 9.94 -11.90
N ALA A 295 20.13 10.92 -11.39
CA ALA A 295 20.54 12.32 -11.32
C ALA A 295 20.49 12.84 -9.87
N ARG A 296 21.35 13.82 -9.52
CA ARG A 296 21.37 14.42 -8.18
C ARG A 296 20.10 15.22 -7.88
N ASP A 297 19.59 15.91 -8.89
CA ASP A 297 18.51 16.89 -8.73
C ASP A 297 17.14 16.40 -9.23
N VAL A 298 17.07 15.14 -9.67
CA VAL A 298 15.83 14.53 -10.19
C VAL A 298 15.72 13.11 -9.65
N SER A 299 14.63 12.82 -8.95
CA SER A 299 14.33 11.50 -8.41
C SER A 299 13.69 10.59 -9.46
N GLY A 300 12.90 11.15 -10.37
CA GLY A 300 12.26 10.38 -11.43
C GLY A 300 11.29 11.19 -12.27
N VAL A 301 10.46 10.48 -13.01
CA VAL A 301 9.36 11.03 -13.83
C VAL A 301 8.03 10.61 -13.22
N VAL A 302 7.08 11.54 -13.15
CA VAL A 302 5.67 11.26 -12.89
C VAL A 302 4.88 11.49 -14.18
N ARG A 303 4.13 10.47 -14.61
CA ARG A 303 3.22 10.53 -15.76
C ARG A 303 1.78 10.51 -15.25
N VAL A 304 0.94 11.40 -15.77
CA VAL A 304 -0.48 11.45 -15.46
C VAL A 304 -1.27 11.19 -16.73
N THR A 305 -2.16 10.22 -16.69
CA THR A 305 -3.11 9.92 -17.76
C THR A 305 -4.51 9.98 -17.15
N GLU A 306 -5.38 10.82 -17.73
CA GLU A 306 -6.76 10.96 -17.29
C GLU A 306 -7.69 10.50 -18.40
N GLN A 307 -8.55 9.55 -18.09
CA GLN A 307 -9.63 9.12 -18.96
C GLN A 307 -10.76 10.15 -18.84
N ARG A 308 -10.76 11.14 -19.72
CA ARG A 308 -11.91 12.03 -19.88
C ARG A 308 -12.97 11.31 -20.71
N VAL A 309 -13.95 10.72 -20.04
CA VAL A 309 -15.22 10.36 -20.69
C VAL A 309 -16.07 11.62 -20.67
N GLY A 310 -15.94 12.46 -21.70
CA GLY A 310 -16.71 13.69 -21.85
C GLY A 310 -17.46 13.67 -23.17
N TRP A 311 -18.66 14.28 -23.19
CA TRP A 311 -19.43 14.56 -24.42
C TRP A 311 -18.63 15.31 -25.49
N SER A 312 -17.52 15.95 -25.09
CA SER A 312 -16.53 16.55 -25.98
C SER A 312 -15.94 15.56 -27.01
N ASP A 313 -15.89 14.25 -26.71
CA ASP A 313 -15.46 13.20 -27.65
C ASP A 313 -16.58 12.77 -28.62
N LEU A 314 -17.84 13.15 -28.35
CA LEU A 314 -18.97 12.93 -29.26
C LEU A 314 -19.22 14.10 -30.22
N GLY A 315 -18.35 15.12 -30.25
CA GLY A 315 -18.42 16.22 -31.21
C GLY A 315 -19.64 17.15 -31.06
N LEU A 316 -20.24 17.21 -29.87
CA LEU A 316 -21.43 18.01 -29.57
C LEU A 316 -21.14 19.08 -28.50
N GLU A 317 -20.23 20.02 -28.77
CA GLU A 317 -20.19 21.29 -28.05
C GLU A 317 -19.72 22.43 -28.98
N GLY A 318 -20.37 23.58 -28.85
CA GLY A 318 -20.30 24.73 -29.76
C GLY A 318 -18.97 25.48 -29.76
N GLU A 319 -18.87 26.41 -30.72
CA GLU A 319 -17.66 27.08 -31.25
C GLU A 319 -16.69 27.78 -30.26
N ASP A 320 -16.92 27.75 -28.95
CA ASP A 320 -16.14 28.53 -27.97
C ASP A 320 -15.11 27.72 -27.14
N ALA A 321 -14.98 26.41 -27.37
CA ALA A 321 -14.00 25.56 -26.67
C ALA A 321 -12.74 25.25 -27.51
N LYS A 322 -12.12 26.27 -28.13
CA LYS A 322 -10.79 26.15 -28.77
C LYS A 322 -9.65 26.39 -27.76
N MET A 323 -9.56 25.56 -26.73
CA MET A 323 -8.37 25.48 -25.89
C MET A 323 -7.85 24.04 -25.90
N ASP A 324 -6.79 23.83 -26.68
CA ASP A 324 -5.88 22.68 -26.64
C ASP A 324 -6.48 21.26 -26.74
N ALA A 325 -7.26 21.01 -27.81
CA ALA A 325 -7.76 19.68 -28.13
C ALA A 325 -6.65 18.65 -28.48
N ASP A 326 -5.47 19.08 -28.93
CA ASP A 326 -4.36 18.21 -29.37
C ASP A 326 -3.52 17.60 -28.21
N ASP A 327 -3.70 18.08 -26.97
CA ASP A 327 -3.04 17.54 -25.77
C ASP A 327 -3.96 16.65 -24.92
N SER A 328 -5.27 16.66 -25.19
CA SER A 328 -6.29 16.06 -24.31
C SER A 328 -6.18 14.53 -24.15
N GLY A 329 -5.53 13.83 -25.09
CA GLY A 329 -5.26 12.39 -25.03
C GLY A 329 -3.81 12.00 -24.71
N LYS A 330 -2.88 12.95 -24.73
CA LYS A 330 -1.46 12.69 -24.46
C LYS A 330 -1.22 12.90 -22.97
N GLY A 331 -1.14 11.81 -22.21
CA GLY A 331 -0.84 11.89 -20.77
C GLY A 331 0.36 12.81 -20.48
N LYS A 332 0.24 13.67 -19.46
CA LYS A 332 1.26 14.67 -19.09
C LYS A 332 2.41 14.04 -18.34
N GLU A 333 3.61 14.56 -18.54
CA GLU A 333 4.82 14.07 -17.86
C GLU A 333 5.56 15.21 -17.17
N PHE A 334 5.97 14.96 -15.93
CA PHE A 334 6.73 15.91 -15.13
C PHE A 334 7.94 15.22 -14.51
N LEU A 335 9.00 15.98 -14.31
CA LEU A 335 10.11 15.56 -13.48
C LEU A 335 9.80 15.89 -12.02
N TYR A 336 10.26 15.04 -11.10
CA TYR A 336 10.11 15.31 -9.68
C TYR A 336 11.40 15.07 -8.91
N GLN A 337 11.57 15.81 -7.81
CA GLN A 337 12.65 15.66 -6.86
C GLN A 337 12.06 15.55 -5.46
N VAL A 338 12.30 14.42 -4.79
CA VAL A 338 11.97 14.21 -3.38
C VAL A 338 13.21 14.51 -2.55
N LYS A 339 13.10 15.46 -1.62
CA LYS A 339 14.19 15.82 -0.71
C LYS A 339 14.13 15.03 0.59
N GLY A 340 15.26 14.96 1.29
CA GLY A 340 15.39 14.26 2.57
C GLY A 340 14.50 14.80 3.68
N ASP A 341 13.98 16.02 3.56
CA ASP A 341 13.01 16.66 4.47
C ASP A 341 11.54 16.35 4.14
N GLY A 342 11.27 15.58 3.07
CA GLY A 342 9.92 15.24 2.60
C GLY A 342 9.27 16.30 1.72
N SER A 343 9.98 17.40 1.44
CA SER A 343 9.57 18.35 0.42
C SER A 343 9.73 17.73 -0.97
N VAL A 344 8.81 18.08 -1.87
CA VAL A 344 8.80 17.58 -3.24
C VAL A 344 8.74 18.78 -4.17
N LYS A 345 9.59 18.77 -5.20
CA LYS A 345 9.52 19.70 -6.32
C LYS A 345 9.05 18.93 -7.56
N VAL A 346 8.21 19.56 -8.36
CA VAL A 346 7.74 19.04 -9.65
C VAL A 346 7.96 20.14 -10.69
N PHE A 347 8.50 19.78 -11.84
CA PHE A 347 8.84 20.71 -12.92
C PHE A 347 8.68 20.05 -14.29
N GLU A 348 8.42 20.86 -15.31
CA GLU A 348 8.31 20.41 -16.69
C GLU A 348 9.70 20.05 -17.24
N ARG A 349 9.74 19.13 -18.21
CA ARG A 349 10.99 18.73 -18.86
C ARG A 349 11.53 19.92 -19.67
N GLY A 350 12.72 20.39 -19.33
CA GLY A 350 13.37 21.54 -19.98
C GLY A 350 13.31 22.85 -19.19
N ALA A 351 12.54 22.92 -18.10
CA ALA A 351 12.45 24.11 -17.25
C ALA A 351 13.64 24.28 -16.26
N GLY A 352 14.56 23.31 -16.20
CA GLY A 352 15.70 23.29 -15.27
C GLY A 352 16.91 24.12 -15.70
N GLY A 353 16.72 25.08 -16.62
CA GLY A 353 17.79 25.82 -17.29
C GLY A 353 18.01 27.24 -16.79
N GLU A 354 17.78 27.55 -15.52
CA GLU A 354 18.29 28.79 -14.91
C GLU A 354 18.79 28.45 -13.50
N GLY A 355 20.12 28.40 -13.38
CA GLY A 355 20.85 28.27 -12.12
C GLY A 355 21.53 29.58 -11.75
#